data_AF-S9S804-F1
#
_entry.id   AF-S9S804-F1
#
_cell.length_a   1.000
_cell.length_b   1.000
_cell.length_c   1.000
_cell.angle_alpha   90.00
_cell.angle_beta   90.00
_cell.angle_gamma   90.00
#
_symmetry.space_group_name_H-M   'P 1'
#
loop_
_entity.id
_entity.type
_entity.pdbx_description
1 polymer ?
#
loop_
_entity_poly.entity_id
_entity_poly.type
_entity_poly.pdbx_seq_one_letter_code
_entity_poly.pdbx_strand_id
1 'polypeptide(L)'
;MTARAAFVLALGLPLLLPGCLPPPEQPAWYGRMGRFLGLVANCGCSDISPDRMIAEYTKALGGRYSDEDARAMHGYVVQAATEMWENRIEVCSEVCSQQCMVETVVRPLGGRSTGIAPCPVTEIDLHLTDGRTSHADGGGFP
;
A
#
# COMPACT_ATOMS: atom_id res chain seq x y z
N MET A 1 9.45 -57.90 37.61
CA MET A 1 8.39 -57.75 38.63
C MET A 1 8.29 -56.27 38.99
N THR A 2 7.05 -55.73 38.94
CA THR A 2 6.50 -54.54 39.66
C THR A 2 7.28 -53.21 39.58
N ALA A 3 6.91 -52.25 38.72
CA ALA A 3 5.76 -51.33 38.75
C ALA A 3 5.80 -50.26 39.85
N ARG A 4 5.82 -48.97 39.47
CA ARG A 4 4.82 -47.97 39.90
C ARG A 4 4.97 -46.64 39.15
N ALA A 5 3.81 -46.15 38.73
CA ALA A 5 3.55 -44.94 37.98
C ALA A 5 3.66 -43.67 38.82
N ALA A 6 3.85 -42.52 38.16
CA ALA A 6 3.27 -41.26 38.59
C ALA A 6 2.91 -40.41 37.38
N PHE A 7 1.61 -40.13 37.30
CA PHE A 7 0.87 -39.32 36.35
C PHE A 7 0.87 -37.89 36.87
N VAL A 8 1.22 -36.86 36.09
CA VAL A 8 0.68 -35.49 36.29
C VAL A 8 0.58 -34.78 34.94
N LEU A 9 -0.65 -34.40 34.61
CA LEU A 9 -1.06 -33.51 33.53
C LEU A 9 -0.47 -32.09 33.69
N ALA A 10 -0.08 -31.46 32.58
CA ALA A 10 -0.18 -30.02 32.40
C ALA A 10 -0.25 -29.75 30.88
N LEU A 11 -1.45 -29.54 30.35
CA LEU A 11 -2.06 -28.22 30.11
C LEU A 11 -1.47 -27.54 28.87
N GLY A 12 -2.38 -27.32 27.91
CA GLY A 12 -2.13 -26.82 26.59
C GLY A 12 -1.21 -25.61 26.52
N LEU A 13 -0.24 -25.70 25.64
CA LEU A 13 0.26 -24.54 24.93
C LEU A 13 -0.36 -24.60 23.54
N PRO A 14 -1.32 -23.73 23.19
CA PRO A 14 -1.73 -23.63 21.80
C PRO A 14 -0.48 -23.23 21.02
N LEU A 15 -0.16 -24.03 20.00
CA LEU A 15 0.77 -23.68 18.94
C LEU A 15 0.25 -22.41 18.25
N LEU A 16 0.50 -21.25 18.86
CA LEU A 16 0.41 -19.95 18.20
C LEU A 16 1.54 -19.91 17.17
N LEU A 17 1.23 -20.35 15.95
CA LEU A 17 2.04 -20.13 14.76
C LEU A 17 2.34 -18.63 14.65
N PRO A 18 3.59 -18.15 14.85
CA PRO A 18 3.93 -16.75 14.65
C PRO A 18 4.18 -16.49 13.16
N GLY A 19 3.27 -16.94 12.29
CA GLY A 19 3.60 -17.28 10.90
C GLY A 19 2.85 -16.56 9.79
N CYS A 20 1.92 -15.64 10.08
CA CYS A 20 1.07 -15.05 9.01
C CYS A 20 1.10 -13.52 8.93
N LEU A 21 1.91 -12.83 9.72
CA LEU A 21 2.04 -11.37 9.61
C LEU A 21 3.39 -11.03 8.99
N PRO A 22 3.41 -10.25 7.88
CA PRO A 22 4.66 -9.73 7.34
C PRO A 22 5.40 -8.93 8.42
N PRO A 23 6.74 -8.85 8.36
CA PRO A 23 7.50 -7.99 9.27
C PRO A 23 6.97 -6.55 9.20
N PRO A 24 6.84 -5.84 10.34
CA PRO A 24 6.28 -4.49 10.37
C PRO A 24 7.06 -3.48 9.52
N GLU A 25 8.34 -3.74 9.25
CA GLU A 25 9.18 -2.87 8.41
C GLU A 25 9.22 -3.27 6.94
N GLN A 26 8.51 -4.33 6.54
CA GLN A 26 8.47 -4.79 5.16
C GLN A 26 7.88 -3.67 4.27
N PRO A 27 8.61 -3.20 3.24
CA PRO A 27 8.05 -2.27 2.27
C PRO A 27 6.77 -2.85 1.65
N ALA A 28 5.81 -1.98 1.35
CA ALA A 28 4.64 -2.42 0.61
C ALA A 28 5.04 -3.14 -0.69
N TRP A 29 4.27 -4.14 -1.10
CA TRP A 29 4.46 -4.80 -2.38
C TRP A 29 4.45 -3.76 -3.51
N TYR A 30 5.30 -3.92 -4.52
CA TYR A 30 5.55 -2.87 -5.51
C TYR A 30 4.26 -2.37 -6.19
N GLY A 31 3.27 -3.25 -6.43
CA GLY A 31 2.02 -2.84 -7.05
C GLY A 31 1.15 -1.98 -6.12
N ARG A 32 1.16 -2.25 -4.81
CA ARG A 32 0.47 -1.41 -3.82
C ARG A 32 1.16 -0.07 -3.65
N MET A 33 2.49 -0.05 -3.59
CA MET A 33 3.26 1.20 -3.56
C MET A 33 3.01 2.03 -4.83
N GLY A 34 3.04 1.39 -6.00
CA GLY A 34 2.76 2.05 -7.29
C GLY A 34 1.35 2.64 -7.34
N ARG A 35 0.35 1.87 -6.88
CA ARG A 35 -1.02 2.35 -6.75
C ARG A 35 -1.10 3.57 -5.83
N PHE A 36 -0.50 3.49 -4.63
CA PHE A 36 -0.46 4.62 -3.70
C PHE A 36 0.16 5.89 -4.32
N LEU A 37 1.31 5.77 -4.99
CA LEU A 37 1.97 6.88 -5.69
C LEU A 37 1.05 7.56 -6.71
N GLY A 38 0.43 6.78 -7.60
CA GLY A 38 -0.49 7.33 -8.59
C GLY A 38 -1.71 8.00 -7.95
N LEU A 39 -2.28 7.38 -6.90
CA LEU A 39 -3.42 7.93 -6.15
C LEU A 39 -3.09 9.25 -5.45
N VAL A 40 -1.90 9.39 -4.85
CA VAL A 40 -1.46 10.65 -4.22
C VAL A 40 -1.55 11.82 -5.19
N ALA A 41 -1.18 11.62 -6.46
CA ALA A 41 -1.26 12.63 -7.50
C ALA A 41 -2.68 12.81 -8.04
N ASN A 42 -3.39 11.72 -8.35
CA ASN A 42 -4.76 11.77 -8.89
C ASN A 42 -5.77 12.38 -7.91
N CYS A 43 -5.59 12.16 -6.61
CA CYS A 43 -6.41 12.72 -5.55
C CYS A 43 -6.00 14.13 -5.11
N GLY A 44 -4.87 14.66 -5.62
CA GLY A 44 -4.40 15.99 -5.27
C GLY A 44 -4.04 16.13 -3.79
N CYS A 45 -3.48 15.08 -3.17
CA CYS A 45 -3.03 15.15 -1.77
C CYS A 45 -1.85 16.11 -1.57
N SER A 46 -1.24 16.57 -2.67
CA SER A 46 -0.24 17.64 -2.77
C SER A 46 -0.39 18.31 -4.14
N ASP A 47 0.55 19.19 -4.52
CA ASP A 47 0.59 19.86 -5.83
C ASP A 47 1.41 19.11 -6.89
N ILE A 48 1.69 17.83 -6.67
CA ILE A 48 2.28 16.94 -7.66
C ILE A 48 1.21 16.50 -8.67
N SER A 49 1.40 16.83 -9.95
CA SER A 49 0.51 16.37 -11.01
C SER A 49 0.67 14.88 -11.32
N PRO A 50 -0.36 14.21 -11.88
CA PRO A 50 -0.26 12.85 -12.39
C PRO A 50 0.94 12.62 -13.33
N ASP A 51 1.15 13.51 -14.30
CA ASP A 51 2.26 13.40 -15.27
C ASP A 51 3.63 13.45 -14.58
N ARG A 52 3.79 14.35 -13.61
CA ARG A 52 5.03 14.48 -12.86
C ARG A 52 5.27 13.25 -11.99
N MET A 53 4.22 12.72 -11.35
CA MET A 53 4.31 11.48 -10.59
C MET A 53 4.78 10.33 -11.49
N ILE A 54 4.15 10.11 -12.65
CA ILE A 54 4.53 9.05 -13.59
C ILE A 54 5.99 9.20 -14.05
N ALA A 55 6.43 10.42 -14.36
CA ALA A 55 7.79 10.66 -14.85
C ALA A 55 8.88 10.49 -13.78
N GLU A 56 8.57 10.79 -12.51
CA GLU A 56 9.57 10.94 -11.46
C GLU A 56 9.38 10.01 -10.25
N TYR A 57 8.38 9.10 -10.25
CA TYR A 57 8.02 8.29 -9.08
C TYR A 57 9.20 7.52 -8.46
N THR A 58 10.20 7.13 -9.24
CA THR A 58 11.39 6.43 -8.75
C THR A 58 12.16 7.23 -7.70
N LYS A 59 12.11 8.57 -7.74
CA LYS A 59 12.70 9.45 -6.71
C LYS A 59 12.02 9.27 -5.35
N ALA A 60 10.73 8.93 -5.33
CA ALA A 60 9.96 8.71 -4.11
C ALA A 60 10.24 7.33 -3.46
N LEU A 61 10.88 6.40 -4.17
CA LEU A 61 11.12 5.04 -3.67
C LEU A 61 12.26 4.94 -2.67
N GLY A 62 13.17 5.93 -2.63
CA GLY A 62 14.25 5.98 -1.64
C GLY A 62 15.18 4.76 -1.64
N GLY A 63 15.32 4.06 -2.77
CA GLY A 63 16.16 2.87 -2.91
C GLY A 63 15.64 1.60 -2.20
N ARG A 64 14.38 1.56 -1.77
CA ARG A 64 13.79 0.41 -1.06
C ARG A 64 13.34 -0.74 -1.97
N TYR A 65 13.37 -0.53 -3.28
CA TYR A 65 12.93 -1.46 -4.30
C TYR A 65 14.08 -1.74 -5.27
N SER A 66 14.13 -2.96 -5.81
CA SER A 66 15.04 -3.29 -6.90
C SER A 66 14.67 -2.52 -8.18
N ASP A 67 15.60 -2.44 -9.14
CA ASP A 67 15.31 -1.84 -10.45
C ASP A 67 14.25 -2.62 -11.24
N GLU A 68 14.10 -3.92 -10.97
CA GLU A 68 13.05 -4.75 -11.55
C GLU A 68 11.68 -4.39 -10.96
N ASP A 69 11.58 -4.34 -9.63
CA ASP A 69 10.34 -3.95 -8.93
C ASP A 69 9.93 -2.52 -9.28
N ALA A 70 10.91 -1.60 -9.34
CA ALA A 70 10.66 -0.23 -9.74
C ALA A 70 10.08 -0.17 -11.15
N ARG A 71 10.61 -0.93 -12.12
CA ARG A 71 10.04 -0.99 -13.48
C ARG A 71 8.65 -1.62 -13.51
N ALA A 72 8.42 -2.71 -12.78
CA ALA A 72 7.11 -3.34 -12.68
C ALA A 72 6.06 -2.42 -12.04
N MET A 73 6.47 -1.57 -11.11
CA MET A 73 5.63 -0.58 -10.42
C MET A 73 5.03 0.47 -11.37
N HIS A 74 5.71 0.79 -12.49
CA HIS A 74 5.28 1.84 -13.41
C HIS A 74 3.83 1.68 -13.88
N GLY A 75 3.42 0.46 -14.23
CA GLY A 75 2.05 0.18 -14.68
C GLY A 75 1.00 0.55 -13.63
N TYR A 76 1.28 0.26 -12.36
CA TYR A 76 0.40 0.59 -11.23
C TYR A 76 0.35 2.09 -10.96
N VAL A 77 1.47 2.80 -11.11
CA VAL A 77 1.52 4.28 -10.99
C VAL A 77 0.66 4.91 -12.08
N VAL A 78 0.85 4.52 -13.34
CA VAL A 78 0.10 5.06 -14.49
C VAL A 78 -1.39 4.78 -14.32
N GLN A 79 -1.77 3.54 -14.01
CA GLN A 79 -3.16 3.16 -13.80
C GLN A 79 -3.79 4.03 -12.71
N ALA A 80 -3.18 4.09 -11.53
CA ALA A 80 -3.70 4.84 -10.40
C ALA A 80 -3.74 6.37 -10.60
N ALA A 81 -2.79 6.90 -11.36
CA ALA A 81 -2.70 8.32 -11.68
C ALA A 81 -3.79 8.81 -12.63
N THR A 82 -4.44 7.90 -13.38
CA THR A 82 -5.35 8.24 -14.49
C THR A 82 -6.75 7.64 -14.35
N GLU A 83 -6.92 6.64 -13.49
CA GLU A 83 -8.20 5.97 -13.30
C GLU A 83 -9.27 6.88 -12.65
N MET A 84 -10.54 6.59 -12.97
CA MET A 84 -11.71 7.26 -12.41
C MET A 84 -12.65 6.22 -11.80
N TRP A 85 -13.23 6.55 -10.65
CA TRP A 85 -14.17 5.69 -9.93
C TRP A 85 -15.36 6.48 -9.41
N GLU A 86 -16.46 5.78 -9.14
CA GLU A 86 -17.65 6.39 -8.56
C GLU A 86 -17.44 6.83 -7.12
N ASN A 87 -16.69 6.04 -6.35
CA ASN A 87 -16.35 6.32 -4.96
C ASN A 87 -15.07 7.15 -4.80
N ARG A 88 -14.77 8.05 -5.75
CA ARG A 88 -13.54 8.86 -5.72
C ARG A 88 -13.34 9.67 -4.44
N ILE A 89 -14.42 10.20 -3.88
CA ILE A 89 -14.33 10.97 -2.63
C ILE A 89 -13.81 10.09 -1.48
N GLU A 90 -14.30 8.85 -1.38
CA GLU A 90 -13.89 7.88 -0.34
C GLU A 90 -12.43 7.48 -0.51
N VAL A 91 -12.04 7.05 -1.71
CA VAL A 91 -10.66 6.66 -2.04
C VAL A 91 -9.70 7.81 -1.74
N CYS A 92 -10.01 9.02 -2.21
CA CYS A 92 -9.13 10.17 -2.02
C CYS A 92 -9.07 10.65 -0.56
N SER A 93 -10.18 10.58 0.17
CA SER A 93 -10.18 10.86 1.61
C SER A 93 -9.24 9.91 2.35
N GLU A 94 -9.28 8.61 2.06
CA GLU A 94 -8.41 7.63 2.71
C GLU A 94 -6.94 7.86 2.35
N VAL A 95 -6.62 8.01 1.07
CA VAL A 95 -5.23 8.21 0.60
C VAL A 95 -4.64 9.48 1.22
N CYS A 96 -5.35 10.61 1.16
CA CYS A 96 -4.83 11.87 1.68
C CYS A 96 -4.80 11.92 3.23
N SER A 97 -5.57 11.07 3.92
CA SER A 97 -5.50 10.96 5.38
C SER A 97 -4.22 10.28 5.89
N GLN A 98 -3.53 9.51 5.06
CA GLN A 98 -2.26 8.84 5.38
C GLN A 98 -1.06 9.83 5.29
N GLN A 99 -1.16 10.96 5.98
CA GLN A 99 -0.34 12.16 5.78
C GLN A 99 1.18 11.94 5.87
N CYS A 100 1.66 11.08 6.78
CA CYS A 100 3.09 10.80 6.90
C CYS A 100 3.61 9.96 5.72
N MET A 101 2.79 9.08 5.13
CA MET A 101 3.14 8.31 3.93
C MET A 101 3.09 9.20 2.69
N VAL A 102 2.09 10.09 2.61
CA VAL A 102 2.01 11.11 1.57
C VAL A 102 3.25 11.99 1.61
N GLU A 103 3.69 12.45 2.79
CA GLU A 103 4.91 13.24 2.95
C GLU A 103 6.18 12.51 2.47
N THR A 104 6.25 11.19 2.69
CA THR A 104 7.35 10.35 2.17
C THR A 104 7.41 10.35 0.66
N VAL A 105 6.26 10.43 0.00
CA VAL A 105 6.15 10.46 -1.47
C VAL A 105 6.41 11.85 -2.05
N VAL A 106 5.78 12.88 -1.50
CA VAL A 106 5.76 14.21 -2.15
C VAL A 106 7.01 15.02 -1.89
N ARG A 107 7.68 14.82 -0.74
CA ARG A 107 8.89 15.59 -0.39
C ARG A 107 10.07 15.32 -1.32
N PRO A 108 10.42 14.06 -1.67
CA PRO A 108 11.48 13.79 -2.66
C PRO A 108 11.17 14.35 -4.05
N LEU A 109 9.89 14.54 -4.36
CA LEU A 109 9.42 15.16 -5.60
C LEU A 109 9.33 16.68 -5.50
N GLY A 110 9.65 17.30 -4.35
CA GLY A 110 9.55 18.74 -4.15
C GLY A 110 8.12 19.26 -4.24
N GLY A 111 7.14 18.44 -3.87
CA GLY A 111 5.74 18.86 -3.73
C GLY A 111 5.48 19.59 -2.42
N ARG A 112 4.30 20.16 -2.28
CA ARG A 112 3.81 20.78 -1.06
C ARG A 112 3.78 19.78 0.08
N SER A 113 4.44 20.15 1.18
CA SER A 113 4.46 19.35 2.40
C SER A 113 3.08 19.26 3.06
N THR A 114 2.83 18.14 3.71
CA THR A 114 1.65 17.93 4.59
C THR A 114 1.87 18.54 5.98
N GLY A 115 3.10 18.96 6.32
CA GLY A 115 3.47 19.46 7.65
C GLY A 115 3.70 18.36 8.69
N ILE A 116 3.57 17.09 8.31
CA ILE A 116 3.79 15.92 9.16
C ILE A 116 5.17 15.32 8.84
N ALA A 117 5.83 14.71 9.82
CA ALA A 117 7.08 13.99 9.56
C ALA A 117 6.82 12.75 8.67
N PRO A 118 7.71 12.39 7.73
CA PRO A 118 7.55 11.18 6.94
C PRO A 118 7.55 9.90 7.77
N CYS A 119 6.81 8.92 7.29
CA CYS A 119 6.88 7.55 7.77
C CYS A 119 7.09 6.58 6.58
N PRO A 120 7.73 5.40 6.80
CA PRO A 120 7.80 4.36 5.79
C PRO A 120 6.42 3.95 5.28
N VAL A 121 6.34 3.60 3.98
CA VAL A 121 5.15 2.95 3.41
C VAL A 121 5.37 1.45 3.48
N THR A 122 4.68 0.79 4.42
CA THR A 122 4.85 -0.64 4.72
C THR A 122 3.65 -1.42 4.23
N GLU A 123 3.80 -2.74 4.08
CA GLU A 123 2.69 -3.60 3.68
C GLU A 123 1.54 -3.60 4.70
N ILE A 124 1.85 -3.50 5.98
CA ILE A 124 0.85 -3.55 7.06
C ILE A 124 0.13 -2.22 7.24
N ASP A 125 0.86 -1.11 7.13
CA ASP A 125 0.30 0.20 7.47
C ASP A 125 -0.37 0.87 6.26
N LEU A 126 0.00 0.51 5.04
CA LEU A 126 -0.63 1.06 3.85
C LEU A 126 -2.08 0.58 3.79
N HIS A 127 -3.01 1.50 3.61
CA HIS A 127 -4.43 1.20 3.40
C HIS A 127 -4.85 1.78 2.05
N LEU A 128 -5.52 0.96 1.23
CA LEU A 128 -5.97 1.36 -0.10
C LEU A 128 -7.39 0.82 -0.34
N THR A 129 -8.34 1.74 -0.38
CA THR A 129 -9.73 1.46 -0.77
C THR A 129 -9.78 1.18 -2.27
N ASP A 130 -10.52 0.14 -2.64
CA ASP A 130 -10.75 -0.21 -4.02
C ASP A 130 -11.69 0.78 -4.70
N GLY A 131 -11.34 1.11 -5.95
CA GLY A 131 -12.19 1.91 -6.81
C GLY A 131 -13.40 1.10 -7.29
N ARG A 132 -14.60 1.66 -7.14
CA ARG A 132 -15.84 1.10 -7.68
C ARG A 132 -16.12 1.68 -9.06
N THR A 133 -16.22 0.82 -10.05
CA THR A 133 -16.75 1.16 -11.38
C THR A 133 -18.21 0.74 -11.44
N SER A 134 -19.10 1.60 -11.91
CA SER A 134 -20.47 1.18 -12.27
C SER A 134 -20.37 0.09 -13.31
N HIS A 135 -20.71 -1.14 -12.93
CA HIS A 135 -21.24 -2.06 -13.91
C HIS A 135 -22.61 -1.51 -14.31
N ALA A 136 -22.68 -0.80 -15.45
CA ALA A 136 -23.88 -0.89 -16.23
C ALA A 136 -23.94 -2.34 -16.73
N ASP A 137 -24.86 -3.13 -16.19
CA ASP A 137 -25.18 -4.46 -16.72
C ASP A 137 -25.32 -4.38 -18.26
N GLY A 138 -24.61 -5.22 -19.00
CA GLY A 138 -24.78 -5.24 -20.45
C GLY A 138 -23.80 -6.09 -21.25
N GLY A 139 -24.02 -7.41 -21.27
CA GLY A 139 -23.54 -8.25 -22.35
C GLY A 139 -23.26 -9.69 -21.94
N GLY A 140 -24.29 -10.53 -21.97
CA GLY A 140 -24.07 -11.96 -22.14
C GLY A 140 -23.16 -12.19 -23.36
N PHE A 141 -22.09 -12.92 -23.14
CA PHE A 141 -21.24 -13.46 -24.20
C PHE A 141 -22.10 -14.30 -25.16
N PRO A 142 -21.91 -14.21 -26.49
CA PRO A 142 -22.39 -15.26 -27.40
C PRO A 142 -21.67 -16.59 -27.16
#